data_AF-A0AAD7LBM4-F1
#
_entry.id   AF-A0AAD7LBM4-F1
#
_cell.length_a   1.000
_cell.length_b   1.000
_cell.length_c   1.000
_cell.angle_alpha   90.00
_cell.angle_beta   90.00
_cell.angle_gamma   90.00
#
_symmetry.space_group_name_H-M   'P 1'
#
loop_
_entity.id
_entity.type
_entity.pdbx_description
1 polymer ?
#
loop_
_entity_poly.entity_id
_entity_poly.type
_entity_poly.pdbx_seq_one_letter_code
_entity_poly.pdbx_strand_id
1 'polypeptide(L)'
;MSSLVLSVTVMSPTLRVTKVSHVTETDIPGRRIVTESVAGQVLGQYVEATPIVQPTAQVANQNTITIGQALEATAQTEGNKAVDQSDAAAIQAAEVRATGSNVITPGGLAATAQSAAAYNAGVERADKAATRQDAEAVVGAELRNNLRLATHPGGVAVSVTAAARLNENVSL
;
A
#
# COMPACT_ATOMS: atom_id res chain seq x y z
N MET A 1 20.76 -11.73 40.68
CA MET A 1 21.28 -12.70 41.66
C MET A 1 20.39 -12.65 42.88
N SER A 2 19.61 -13.70 43.09
CA SER A 2 18.73 -13.84 44.25
C SER A 2 19.36 -14.83 45.23
N SER A 3 19.31 -14.54 46.52
CA SER A 3 19.90 -15.40 47.56
C SER A 3 18.90 -15.66 48.66
N LEU A 4 18.72 -16.92 49.03
CA LEU A 4 17.89 -17.38 50.15
C LEU A 4 18.78 -18.07 51.18
N VAL A 5 18.59 -17.76 52.47
CA VAL A 5 19.33 -18.36 53.58
C VAL A 5 18.35 -19.11 54.47
N LEU A 6 18.62 -20.39 54.73
CA LEU A 6 17.82 -21.22 55.62
C LEU A 6 18.67 -21.68 56.80
N SER A 7 18.15 -21.54 58.02
CA SER A 7 18.82 -22.00 59.23
C SER A 7 18.00 -23.13 59.86
N VAL A 8 18.60 -24.31 59.98
CA VAL A 8 17.99 -25.47 60.64
C VAL A 8 18.72 -25.70 61.96
N THR A 9 17.96 -25.65 63.05
CA THR A 9 18.49 -25.88 64.40
C THR A 9 18.00 -27.23 64.92
N VAL A 10 18.93 -28.12 65.22
CA VAL A 10 18.66 -29.41 65.88
C VAL A 10 18.97 -29.26 67.38
N MET A 11 17.97 -29.55 68.22
CA MET A 11 18.06 -29.47 69.68
C MET A 11 18.11 -30.88 70.30
N SER A 12 19.13 -31.12 71.13
CA SER A 12 19.18 -32.24 72.08
C SER A 12 19.31 -31.71 73.51
N PRO A 13 19.10 -32.53 74.56
CA PRO A 13 19.15 -32.08 75.96
C PRO A 13 20.49 -31.45 76.38
N THR A 14 21.57 -31.73 75.64
CA THR A 14 22.94 -31.33 75.97
C THR A 14 23.63 -30.50 74.88
N LEU A 15 23.04 -30.35 73.69
CA LEU A 15 23.66 -29.65 72.57
C LEU A 15 22.61 -28.97 71.67
N ARG A 16 22.92 -27.74 71.22
CA ARG A 16 22.20 -27.08 70.13
C ARG A 16 23.14 -26.93 68.94
N VAL A 17 22.76 -27.48 67.79
CA VAL A 17 23.51 -27.35 66.53
C VAL A 17 22.65 -26.57 65.55
N THR A 18 23.18 -25.46 65.03
CA THR A 18 22.53 -24.68 63.97
C THR A 18 23.33 -24.85 62.69
N LYS A 19 22.69 -25.31 61.62
CA LYS A 19 23.28 -25.46 60.29
C LYS A 19 22.62 -24.45 59.36
N VAL A 20 23.45 -23.67 58.66
CA VAL A 20 23.00 -22.62 57.74
C VAL A 20 23.27 -23.06 56.29
N SER A 21 22.22 -23.14 55.48
CA SER A 21 22.31 -23.34 54.04
C SER A 21 22.05 -22.05 53.28
N HIS A 22 22.75 -21.87 52.16
CA HIS A 22 22.58 -20.79 51.21
C HIS A 22 22.15 -21.38 49.88
N VAL A 23 21.08 -20.83 49.32
CA VAL A 23 20.66 -21.08 47.94
C VAL A 23 20.88 -19.78 47.17
N THR A 24 21.71 -19.84 46.15
CA THR A 24 21.99 -18.69 45.27
C THR A 24 21.51 -18.99 43.87
N GLU A 25 20.86 -18.01 43.27
CA GLU A 25 20.32 -18.08 41.92
C GLU A 25 21.03 -17.06 41.04
N THR A 26 21.59 -17.55 39.93
CA THR A 26 22.28 -16.74 38.93
C THR A 26 21.65 -16.98 37.57
N ASP A 27 20.97 -15.95 37.06
CA ASP A 27 20.48 -15.93 35.69
C ASP A 27 21.61 -15.52 34.74
N ILE A 28 21.90 -16.39 33.78
CA ILE A 28 22.75 -16.11 32.62
C ILE A 28 21.90 -16.25 31.35
N PRO A 29 22.29 -15.64 30.22
CA PRO A 29 21.53 -15.78 28.98
C PRO A 29 21.27 -17.25 28.62
N GLY A 30 19.99 -17.64 28.59
CA GLY A 30 19.52 -19.00 28.26
C GLY A 30 19.65 -20.05 29.35
N ARG A 31 20.15 -19.71 30.55
CA ARG A 31 20.22 -20.64 31.69
C ARG A 31 20.02 -19.94 33.02
N ARG A 32 19.28 -20.56 33.92
CA ARG A 32 19.24 -20.21 35.34
C ARG A 32 20.06 -21.25 36.11
N ILE A 33 21.01 -20.78 36.91
CA ILE A 33 21.86 -21.64 37.74
C ILE A 33 21.44 -21.45 39.20
N VAL A 34 21.03 -22.55 39.85
CA VAL A 34 20.72 -22.59 41.28
C VAL A 34 21.81 -23.38 41.99
N THR A 35 22.52 -22.74 42.93
CA THR A 35 23.61 -23.34 43.70
C THR A 35 23.21 -23.41 45.18
N GLU A 36 23.20 -24.62 45.73
CA GLU A 36 22.97 -24.90 47.15
C GLU A 36 24.32 -25.13 47.86
N SER A 37 24.54 -24.47 49.00
CA SER A 37 25.76 -24.62 49.79
C SER A 37 25.49 -24.58 51.29
N VAL A 38 26.38 -25.19 52.08
CA VAL A 38 26.36 -25.13 53.55
C VAL A 38 27.76 -24.86 54.07
N ALA A 39 27.91 -23.88 54.97
CA ALA A 39 29.20 -23.48 55.55
C ALA A 39 30.28 -23.20 54.48
N GLY A 40 29.87 -22.67 53.33
CA GLY A 40 30.76 -22.36 52.19
C GLY A 40 31.03 -23.54 51.24
N GLN A 41 30.54 -24.75 51.53
CA GLN A 41 30.70 -25.92 50.66
C GLN A 41 29.46 -26.13 49.79
N VAL A 42 29.63 -26.17 48.47
CA VAL A 42 28.55 -26.44 47.51
C VAL A 42 28.11 -27.90 47.63
N LEU A 43 26.81 -28.09 47.89
CA LEU A 43 26.18 -29.41 48.00
C LEU A 43 25.54 -29.84 46.69
N GLY A 44 25.05 -28.89 45.90
CA GLY A 44 24.38 -29.15 44.64
C GLY A 44 24.33 -27.94 43.73
N GLN A 45 24.34 -28.20 42.43
CA GLN A 45 24.16 -27.18 41.40
C GLN A 45 23.15 -27.68 40.37
N TYR A 46 22.06 -26.95 40.21
CA TYR A 46 21.00 -27.22 39.24
C TYR A 46 21.04 -26.16 38.15
N VAL A 47 21.00 -26.61 36.89
CA VAL A 47 21.00 -25.74 35.72
C VAL A 47 19.68 -25.95 34.99
N GLU A 48 18.83 -24.93 34.99
CA GLU A 48 17.57 -24.91 34.26
C GLU A 48 17.77 -24.13 32.96
N ALA A 49 17.38 -24.71 31.83
CA ALA A 49 17.38 -23.98 30.57
C ALA A 49 16.21 -23.00 30.59
N THR A 50 16.50 -21.70 30.69
CA THR A 50 15.48 -20.68 30.51
C THR A 50 15.34 -20.41 29.02
N PRO A 51 14.12 -20.34 28.47
CA PRO A 51 13.95 -19.91 27.10
C PRO A 51 14.60 -18.53 27.00
N ILE A 52 15.61 -18.43 26.14
CA ILE A 52 16.10 -17.13 25.71
C ILE A 52 14.86 -16.50 25.09
N VAL A 53 14.28 -15.50 25.76
CA VAL A 53 13.47 -14.52 25.06
C VAL A 53 14.49 -13.82 24.19
N GLN A 54 14.77 -14.43 23.02
CA GLN A 54 15.23 -13.65 21.89
C GLN A 54 14.25 -12.48 21.90
N PRO A 55 14.74 -11.22 21.94
CA PRO A 55 13.92 -10.17 21.39
C PRO A 55 13.45 -10.78 20.09
N THR A 56 12.15 -10.96 19.92
CA THR A 56 11.62 -11.19 18.60
C THR A 56 12.17 -10.00 17.86
N ALA A 57 13.25 -10.25 17.14
CA ALA A 57 13.67 -9.38 16.12
C ALA A 57 12.52 -9.57 15.16
N GLN A 58 11.47 -8.76 15.36
CA GLN A 58 10.82 -8.03 14.30
C GLN A 58 11.94 -7.31 13.56
N VAL A 59 12.85 -8.09 12.94
CA VAL A 59 13.63 -7.64 11.82
C VAL A 59 12.55 -7.35 10.83
N ALA A 60 12.33 -6.06 10.66
CA ALA A 60 11.41 -5.49 9.74
C ALA A 60 11.55 -6.21 8.39
N ASN A 61 10.65 -7.16 8.10
CA ASN A 61 10.20 -7.39 6.73
C ASN A 61 9.26 -6.25 6.30
N GLN A 62 9.56 -5.01 6.72
CA GLN A 62 9.03 -3.82 6.07
C GLN A 62 9.80 -3.51 4.77
N ASN A 63 10.86 -4.28 4.46
CA ASN A 63 11.64 -4.15 3.23
C ASN A 63 11.22 -5.10 2.11
N THR A 64 10.24 -5.99 2.34
CA THR A 64 9.75 -6.89 1.29
C THR A 64 8.52 -6.28 0.65
N ILE A 65 8.71 -5.57 -0.46
CA ILE A 65 7.58 -5.11 -1.29
C ILE A 65 6.98 -6.36 -1.95
N THR A 66 5.74 -6.68 -1.58
CA THR A 66 4.99 -7.74 -2.25
C THR A 66 4.58 -7.30 -3.65
N ILE A 67 4.35 -8.25 -4.55
CA ILE A 67 3.84 -7.97 -5.91
C ILE A 67 2.57 -7.10 -5.83
N GLY A 68 1.67 -7.40 -4.89
CA GLY A 68 0.47 -6.61 -4.65
C GLY A 68 0.78 -5.15 -4.27
N GLN A 69 1.72 -4.93 -3.34
CA GLN A 69 2.13 -3.58 -2.94
C GLN A 69 2.80 -2.79 -4.08
N ALA A 70 3.59 -3.46 -4.94
CA ALA A 70 4.19 -2.80 -6.11
C ALA A 70 3.13 -2.39 -7.14
N LEU A 71 2.14 -3.26 -7.41
CA LEU A 71 1.03 -2.96 -8.31
C LEU A 71 0.12 -1.87 -7.76
N GLU A 72 -0.16 -1.89 -6.46
CA GLU A 72 -0.95 -0.85 -5.78
C GLU A 72 -0.24 0.51 -5.83
N ALA A 73 1.07 0.56 -5.58
CA ALA A 73 1.86 1.78 -5.70
C ALA A 73 1.88 2.33 -7.14
N THR A 74 1.89 1.44 -8.14
CA THR A 74 1.77 1.82 -9.56
C THR A 74 0.42 2.47 -9.85
N ALA A 75 -0.67 1.87 -9.37
CA ALA A 75 -2.02 2.41 -9.50
C ALA A 75 -2.18 3.77 -8.79
N GLN A 76 -1.54 3.96 -7.63
CA GLN A 76 -1.54 5.26 -6.93
C GLN A 76 -0.75 6.33 -7.69
N THR A 77 0.32 5.96 -8.39
CA THR A 77 1.20 6.90 -9.11
C THR A 77 0.60 7.34 -10.44
N GLU A 78 0.05 6.41 -11.22
CA GLU A 78 -0.64 6.71 -12.50
C GLU A 78 -2.09 7.19 -12.28
N GLY A 79 -2.67 6.94 -11.10
CA GLY A 79 -3.93 7.52 -10.65
C GLY A 79 -5.11 7.22 -11.56
N ASN A 80 -5.88 8.26 -11.90
CA ASN A 80 -7.11 8.19 -12.69
C ASN A 80 -6.88 8.38 -14.21
N LYS A 81 -5.69 8.05 -14.73
CA LYS A 81 -5.43 8.17 -16.18
C LYS A 81 -6.42 7.29 -16.96
N ALA A 82 -7.20 7.92 -17.83
CA ALA A 82 -8.08 7.19 -18.74
C ALA A 82 -7.24 6.37 -19.73
N VAL A 83 -7.70 5.16 -20.04
CA VAL A 83 -7.03 4.29 -21.03
C VAL A 83 -7.04 5.00 -22.38
N ASP A 84 -5.87 5.16 -22.97
CA ASP A 84 -5.68 5.70 -24.31
C ASP A 84 -5.29 4.62 -25.34
N GLN A 85 -5.10 5.02 -26.60
CA GLN A 85 -4.74 4.11 -27.68
C GLN A 85 -3.33 3.50 -27.53
N SER A 86 -2.39 4.23 -26.92
CA SER A 86 -1.03 3.75 -26.65
C SER A 86 -1.07 2.67 -25.56
N ASP A 87 -1.84 2.88 -24.50
CA ASP A 87 -2.06 1.90 -23.43
C ASP A 87 -2.68 0.61 -24.00
N ALA A 88 -3.73 0.75 -24.81
CA ALA A 88 -4.40 -0.39 -25.43
C ALA A 88 -3.48 -1.18 -26.37
N ALA A 89 -2.59 -0.49 -27.11
CA ALA A 89 -1.57 -1.13 -27.94
C ALA A 89 -0.50 -1.85 -27.08
N ALA A 90 -0.08 -1.27 -25.96
CA ALA A 90 0.87 -1.90 -25.04
C ALA A 90 0.29 -3.17 -24.41
N ILE A 91 -0.99 -3.14 -24.00
CA ILE A 91 -1.72 -4.32 -23.48
C ILE A 91 -1.81 -5.41 -24.55
N GLN A 92 -2.16 -5.05 -25.80
CA GLN A 92 -2.17 -6.00 -26.91
C GLN A 92 -0.79 -6.64 -27.10
N ALA A 93 0.28 -5.83 -27.15
CA ALA A 93 1.63 -6.35 -27.33
C ALA A 93 2.07 -7.27 -26.16
N ALA A 94 1.63 -6.99 -24.94
CA ALA A 94 1.85 -7.87 -23.80
C ALA A 94 1.10 -9.20 -23.96
N GLU A 95 -0.18 -9.17 -24.37
CA GLU A 95 -0.99 -10.37 -24.61
C GLU A 95 -0.42 -11.24 -25.73
N VAL A 96 0.04 -10.63 -26.82
CA VAL A 96 0.73 -11.34 -27.92
C VAL A 96 2.01 -12.02 -27.43
N ARG A 97 2.81 -11.36 -26.59
CA ARG A 97 4.03 -11.97 -26.03
C ARG A 97 3.73 -13.10 -25.05
N ALA A 98 2.67 -12.97 -24.27
CA ALA A 98 2.30 -13.97 -23.27
C ALA A 98 1.68 -15.22 -23.91
N THR A 99 0.86 -15.04 -24.95
CA THR A 99 0.10 -16.14 -25.59
C THR A 99 0.75 -16.67 -26.86
N GLY A 100 1.64 -15.89 -27.49
CA GLY A 100 2.17 -16.17 -28.83
C GLY A 100 1.15 -15.97 -29.96
N SER A 101 -0.09 -15.57 -29.66
CA SER A 101 -1.15 -15.35 -30.63
C SER A 101 -1.27 -13.86 -30.98
N ASN A 102 -1.30 -13.53 -32.27
CA ASN A 102 -1.52 -12.16 -32.74
C ASN A 102 -3.00 -11.82 -32.95
N VAL A 103 -3.90 -12.74 -32.60
CA VAL A 103 -5.35 -12.53 -32.73
C VAL A 103 -5.87 -11.91 -31.44
N ILE A 104 -6.51 -10.74 -31.55
CA ILE A 104 -7.26 -10.17 -30.43
C ILE A 104 -8.47 -11.05 -30.17
N THR A 105 -8.48 -11.73 -29.02
CA THR A 105 -9.61 -12.58 -28.62
C THR A 105 -10.80 -11.68 -28.25
N PRO A 106 -11.99 -11.86 -28.87
CA PRO A 106 -13.18 -11.13 -28.47
C PRO A 106 -13.48 -11.34 -26.98
N GLY A 107 -13.68 -10.25 -26.23
CA GLY A 107 -13.87 -10.28 -24.77
C GLY A 107 -12.59 -10.46 -23.94
N GLY A 108 -11.42 -10.53 -24.59
CA GLY A 108 -10.10 -10.54 -23.92
C GLY A 108 -9.69 -9.17 -23.36
N LEU A 109 -8.54 -9.14 -22.69
CA LEU A 109 -8.00 -7.94 -22.04
C LEU A 109 -7.66 -6.86 -23.06
N ALA A 110 -6.95 -7.21 -24.14
CA ALA A 110 -6.65 -6.27 -25.22
C ALA A 110 -7.92 -5.73 -25.90
N ALA A 111 -8.92 -6.58 -26.14
CA ALA A 111 -10.20 -6.15 -26.73
C ALA A 111 -10.93 -5.14 -25.83
N THR A 112 -10.93 -5.38 -24.52
CA THR A 112 -11.56 -4.50 -23.54
C THR A 112 -10.83 -3.16 -23.45
N ALA A 113 -9.49 -3.17 -23.43
CA ALA A 113 -8.68 -1.95 -23.44
C ALA A 113 -8.90 -1.12 -24.71
N GLN A 114 -8.98 -1.76 -25.88
CA GLN A 114 -9.29 -1.10 -27.15
C GLN A 114 -10.68 -0.43 -27.13
N SER A 115 -11.69 -1.13 -26.60
CA SER A 115 -13.05 -0.58 -26.45
C SER A 115 -13.06 0.63 -25.50
N ALA A 116 -12.39 0.52 -24.34
CA ALA A 116 -12.26 1.61 -23.39
C ALA A 116 -11.54 2.82 -24.00
N ALA A 117 -10.42 2.61 -24.70
CA ALA A 117 -9.69 3.67 -25.39
C ALA A 117 -10.51 4.36 -26.48
N ALA A 118 -11.28 3.58 -27.27
CA ALA A 118 -12.16 4.13 -28.30
C ALA A 118 -13.29 4.97 -27.70
N TYR A 119 -13.89 4.48 -26.61
CA TYR A 119 -14.91 5.23 -25.87
C TYR A 119 -14.34 6.50 -25.25
N ASN A 120 -13.22 6.40 -24.53
CA ASN A 120 -12.57 7.53 -23.86
C ASN A 120 -12.08 8.59 -24.85
N ALA A 121 -11.56 8.19 -26.03
CA ALA A 121 -11.21 9.12 -27.10
C ALA A 121 -12.42 9.93 -27.61
N GLY A 122 -13.64 9.37 -27.48
CA GLY A 122 -14.88 10.10 -27.72
C GLY A 122 -15.25 11.05 -26.58
N VAL A 123 -14.97 10.69 -25.33
CA VAL A 123 -15.30 11.46 -24.12
C VAL A 123 -14.31 12.61 -23.86
N GLU A 124 -13.03 12.46 -24.17
CA GLU A 124 -12.02 13.54 -24.12
C GLU A 124 -12.40 14.76 -24.98
N ARG A 125 -13.34 14.61 -25.93
CA ARG A 125 -13.91 15.75 -26.67
C ARG A 125 -14.94 16.56 -25.89
N ALA A 126 -15.40 16.09 -24.73
CA ALA A 126 -16.46 16.74 -23.96
C ALA A 126 -15.98 18.01 -23.23
N ASP A 127 -14.73 18.03 -22.75
CA ASP A 127 -14.13 19.19 -22.07
C ASP A 127 -13.14 19.93 -22.99
N LYS A 128 -13.57 20.22 -24.23
CA LYS A 128 -12.79 21.03 -25.16
C LYS A 128 -13.04 22.52 -24.90
N ALA A 129 -11.97 23.30 -24.80
CA ALA A 129 -12.08 24.76 -24.77
C ALA A 129 -12.86 25.26 -26.00
N ALA A 130 -13.86 26.12 -25.78
CA ALA A 130 -14.62 26.71 -26.87
C ALA A 130 -13.69 27.51 -27.80
N THR A 131 -13.73 27.20 -29.09
CA THR A 131 -12.97 27.90 -30.14
C THR A 131 -13.90 28.75 -31.02
N ARG A 132 -13.31 29.67 -31.80
CA ARG A 132 -14.06 30.47 -32.78
C ARG A 132 -14.81 29.61 -33.79
N GLN A 133 -14.18 28.51 -34.23
CA GLN A 133 -14.77 27.54 -35.14
C GLN A 133 -15.99 26.84 -34.51
N ASP A 134 -15.91 26.48 -33.23
CA ASP A 134 -17.05 25.88 -32.52
C ASP A 134 -18.21 26.88 -32.41
N ALA A 135 -17.92 28.14 -32.11
CA ALA A 135 -18.93 29.20 -32.06
C ALA A 135 -19.62 29.40 -33.43
N GLU A 136 -18.85 29.45 -34.52
CA GLU A 136 -19.39 29.57 -35.88
C GLU A 136 -20.23 28.34 -36.28
N ALA A 137 -19.81 27.14 -35.89
CA ALA A 137 -20.56 25.91 -36.14
C ALA A 137 -21.91 25.92 -35.39
N VAL A 138 -21.93 26.35 -34.13
CA VAL A 138 -23.16 26.45 -33.33
C VAL A 138 -24.10 27.53 -33.87
N VAL A 139 -23.57 28.70 -34.25
CA VAL A 139 -24.35 29.76 -34.92
C VAL A 139 -24.96 29.23 -36.22
N GLY A 140 -24.18 28.54 -37.04
CA GLY A 140 -24.66 27.94 -38.30
C GLY A 140 -25.74 26.89 -38.07
N ALA A 141 -25.60 26.05 -37.04
CA ALA A 141 -26.61 25.07 -36.65
C ALA A 141 -27.90 25.74 -36.17
N GLU A 142 -27.78 26.79 -35.34
CA GLU A 142 -28.94 27.52 -34.83
C GLU A 142 -29.70 28.24 -35.95
N LEU A 143 -28.98 28.86 -36.91
CA LEU A 143 -29.59 29.49 -38.07
C LEU A 143 -30.27 28.47 -39.01
N ARG A 144 -29.68 27.28 -39.20
CA ARG A 144 -30.28 26.21 -40.01
C ARG A 144 -31.55 25.65 -39.37
N ASN A 145 -31.62 25.60 -38.05
CA ASN A 145 -32.75 25.05 -37.32
C ASN A 145 -33.84 26.10 -37.00
N ASN A 146 -33.53 27.40 -37.14
CA ASN A 146 -34.44 28.47 -36.78
C ASN A 146 -35.07 29.14 -38.01
N LEU A 147 -36.39 29.03 -38.17
CA LEU A 147 -37.18 29.65 -39.25
C LEU A 147 -37.04 31.18 -39.30
N ARG A 148 -36.65 31.82 -38.18
CA ARG A 148 -36.45 33.28 -38.10
C ARG A 148 -35.05 33.74 -38.50
N LEU A 149 -34.14 32.82 -38.85
CA LEU A 149 -32.75 33.10 -39.26
C LEU A 149 -32.01 34.06 -38.31
N ALA A 150 -32.26 33.93 -37.01
CA ALA A 150 -31.65 34.74 -35.97
C ALA A 150 -31.20 33.86 -34.81
N THR A 151 -30.10 34.24 -34.17
CA THR A 151 -29.63 33.63 -32.91
C THR A 151 -30.51 34.10 -31.75
N HIS A 152 -30.93 33.19 -30.87
CA HIS A 152 -31.71 33.50 -29.68
C HIS A 152 -30.87 34.29 -28.67
N PRO A 153 -31.38 35.42 -28.17
CA PRO A 153 -30.78 36.10 -27.02
C PRO A 153 -30.72 35.15 -25.81
N GLY A 154 -29.53 35.00 -25.21
CA GLY A 154 -29.28 34.08 -24.09
C GLY A 154 -29.20 32.60 -24.46
N GLY A 155 -29.23 32.27 -25.76
CA GLY A 155 -29.14 30.90 -26.27
C GLY A 155 -27.71 30.35 -26.35
N VAL A 156 -27.61 29.09 -26.78
CA VAL A 156 -26.35 28.34 -26.84
C VAL A 156 -25.32 29.03 -27.74
N ALA A 157 -25.70 29.56 -28.90
CA ALA A 157 -24.74 30.25 -29.79
C ALA A 157 -24.11 31.49 -29.15
N VAL A 158 -24.89 32.28 -28.40
CA VAL A 158 -24.39 33.49 -27.71
C VAL A 158 -23.39 33.09 -26.63
N SER A 159 -23.73 32.09 -25.83
CA SER A 159 -22.87 31.60 -24.74
C SER A 159 -21.55 30.99 -25.25
N VAL A 160 -21.60 30.16 -26.29
CA VAL A 160 -20.40 29.55 -26.88
C VAL A 160 -19.52 30.60 -27.57
N THR A 161 -20.12 31.60 -28.23
CA THR A 161 -19.37 32.73 -28.81
C THR A 161 -18.66 33.56 -27.73
N ALA A 162 -19.33 33.82 -26.61
CA ALA A 162 -18.72 34.53 -25.49
C ALA A 162 -17.56 33.73 -24.87
N ALA A 163 -17.74 32.42 -24.66
CA ALA A 163 -16.70 31.53 -24.15
C ALA A 163 -15.47 31.50 -25.07
N ALA A 164 -15.68 31.37 -26.39
CA ALA A 164 -14.58 31.38 -27.37
C ALA A 164 -13.76 32.68 -27.33
N ARG A 165 -14.43 33.85 -27.24
CA ARG A 165 -13.75 35.15 -27.12
C ARG A 165 -12.94 35.28 -25.84
N LEU A 166 -13.47 34.78 -24.72
CA LEU A 166 -12.74 34.78 -23.45
C LEU A 166 -11.48 33.93 -23.55
N ASN A 167 -11.56 32.75 -24.18
CA ASN A 167 -10.42 31.86 -24.36
C ASN A 167 -9.33 32.46 -25.27
N GLU A 168 -9.71 33.21 -26.31
CA GLU A 168 -8.77 33.95 -27.17
C GLU A 168 -7.98 35.01 -26.38
N ASN A 169 -8.63 35.69 -25.44
CA ASN A 169 -8.00 36.73 -24.62
C ASN A 169 -7.08 36.17 -23.52
N VAL A 170 -7.30 34.93 -23.07
CA VAL A 170 -6.46 34.25 -22.07
C VAL A 170 -5.19 33.65 -22.71
N SER A 171 -5.19 33.48 -24.03
CA SER A 171 -4.08 32.84 -24.78
C SER A 171 -3.05 33.85 -25.34
N LEU A 172 -3.09 35.11 -24.88
CA LEU A 172 -2.16 36.21 -25.22
C LEU A 172 -1.33 36.62 -24.00
#